data_AF-A0A9P0PDG5-F1
#
_entry.id   AF-A0A9P0PDG5-F1
#
_cell.length_a   1.000
_cell.length_b   1.000
_cell.length_c   1.000
_cell.angle_alpha   90.00
_cell.angle_beta   90.00
_cell.angle_gamma   90.00
#
_symmetry.space_group_name_H-M   'P 1'
#
loop_
_entity.id
_entity.type
_entity.pdbx_description
1 polymer ?
#
loop_
_entity_poly.entity_id
_entity_poly.type
_entity_poly.pdbx_seq_one_letter_code
_entity_poly.pdbx_strand_id
1 'polypeptide(L)'
;MGMIVDDMMQNDQGMPSCRSLPGLSPGQTRLCQLYMDHMNAVALGAKQALGECKHQFYNRRWNCSLLEDDANVFGPVITIASRETAFAHALAAAGVVHSVSRACRDGQLSSCGCSRMGRPKDLRKDWVWGGCGDNLEYGYKFTQNFVDVREKERKFKRGTREQGRVLMNLHNNEAGRRAVIKKSRVTCKCHGVSGSCSLITCWQQLATFREVGK
;
A
#
# COMPACT_ATOMS: atom_id res chain seq x y z
N MET A 1 -2.36 -7.20 27.12
CA MET A 1 -1.82 -8.50 26.66
C MET A 1 -2.17 -8.66 25.18
N GLY A 2 -1.56 -7.86 24.30
CA GLY A 2 -1.84 -7.84 22.86
C GLY A 2 -0.63 -8.40 22.13
N MET A 3 -0.60 -9.71 21.92
CA MET A 3 0.54 -10.48 21.38
C MET A 3 0.10 -11.34 20.20
N ILE A 4 -0.52 -10.75 19.16
CA ILE A 4 -0.91 -11.53 17.97
C ILE A 4 -0.16 -11.08 16.72
N VAL A 5 0.13 -9.79 16.56
CA VAL A 5 0.83 -9.33 15.33
C VAL A 5 2.34 -9.55 15.40
N ASP A 6 2.96 -9.38 16.58
CA ASP A 6 4.40 -9.60 16.74
C ASP A 6 4.77 -11.10 16.82
N ASP A 7 3.84 -11.95 17.28
CA ASP A 7 4.03 -13.40 17.42
C ASP A 7 3.79 -14.15 16.08
N MET A 8 3.03 -13.58 15.15
CA MET A 8 2.89 -14.08 13.77
C MET A 8 4.15 -13.87 12.91
N MET A 9 5.13 -13.09 13.39
CA MET A 9 6.33 -12.69 12.65
C MET A 9 7.64 -13.21 13.26
N GLN A 10 7.57 -13.92 14.40
CA GLN A 10 8.76 -14.41 15.14
C GLN A 10 8.89 -15.93 15.20
N ASN A 11 7.86 -16.70 14.81
CA ASN A 11 7.94 -18.16 14.75
C ASN A 11 8.17 -18.63 13.31
N ASP A 12 9.09 -19.57 13.15
CA ASP A 12 9.41 -20.33 11.94
C ASP A 12 8.26 -21.28 11.54
N GLN A 13 7.02 -20.82 11.68
CA GLN A 13 5.81 -21.47 11.21
C GLN A 13 5.38 -20.75 9.94
N GLY A 14 5.41 -21.47 8.81
CA GLY A 14 5.02 -20.95 7.51
C GLY A 14 3.71 -20.15 7.56
N MET A 15 3.61 -19.13 6.69
CA MET A 15 2.50 -18.18 6.67
C MET A 15 1.14 -18.88 6.82
N PRO A 16 0.26 -18.43 7.75
CA PRO A 16 -1.04 -19.04 7.97
C PRO A 16 -1.85 -19.09 6.68
N SER A 17 -2.69 -20.12 6.54
CA SER A 17 -3.54 -20.29 5.37
C SER A 17 -4.35 -19.03 5.10
N CYS A 18 -4.49 -18.63 3.83
CA CYS A 18 -5.37 -17.52 3.45
C CYS A 18 -6.78 -17.61 3.99
N ARG A 19 -7.29 -18.84 4.21
CA ARG A 19 -8.63 -19.07 4.74
C ARG A 19 -8.73 -18.78 6.24
N SER A 20 -7.62 -18.89 6.97
CA SER A 20 -7.56 -18.55 8.39
C SER A 20 -7.24 -17.08 8.64
N LEU A 21 -6.85 -16.32 7.61
CA LEU A 21 -6.62 -14.89 7.72
C LEU A 21 -7.95 -14.16 7.93
N PRO A 22 -8.15 -13.54 9.10
CA PRO A 22 -9.40 -12.86 9.38
C PRO A 22 -9.54 -11.60 8.52
N GLY A 23 -10.79 -11.31 8.16
CA GLY A 23 -11.13 -10.09 7.44
C GLY A 23 -10.81 -10.11 5.94
N LEU A 24 -10.41 -11.21 5.31
CA LEU A 24 -10.37 -11.30 3.83
C LEU A 24 -11.76 -11.59 3.24
N SER A 25 -12.11 -10.94 2.13
CA SER A 25 -13.28 -11.34 1.34
C SER A 25 -13.02 -12.66 0.59
N PRO A 26 -14.07 -13.36 0.11
CA PRO A 26 -13.89 -14.54 -0.74
C PRO A 26 -12.97 -14.31 -1.95
N GLY A 27 -13.07 -13.16 -2.62
CA GLY A 27 -12.18 -12.81 -3.74
C GLY A 27 -10.76 -12.49 -3.28
N GLN A 28 -10.59 -11.77 -2.17
CA GLN A 28 -9.26 -11.55 -1.57
C GLN A 28 -8.60 -12.85 -1.14
N THR A 29 -9.36 -13.82 -0.63
CA THR A 29 -8.87 -15.15 -0.24
C THR A 29 -8.30 -15.89 -1.45
N ARG A 30 -8.97 -15.84 -2.60
CA ARG A 30 -8.47 -16.43 -3.85
C ARG A 30 -7.19 -15.75 -4.33
N LEU A 31 -7.14 -14.41 -4.27
CA LEU A 31 -5.93 -13.67 -4.65
C LEU A 31 -4.77 -13.94 -3.68
N CYS A 32 -5.05 -14.04 -2.38
CA CYS A 32 -4.07 -14.43 -1.37
C CYS A 32 -3.44 -15.78 -1.70
N GLN A 33 -4.25 -16.77 -2.12
CA GLN A 33 -3.74 -18.10 -2.49
C GLN A 33 -2.83 -18.06 -3.73
N LEU A 34 -3.07 -17.12 -4.65
CA LEU A 34 -2.25 -16.93 -5.85
C LEU A 34 -0.96 -16.14 -5.57
N TYR A 35 -1.02 -15.20 -4.63
CA TYR A 35 0.04 -14.24 -4.32
C TYR A 35 0.47 -14.35 -2.86
N MET A 36 0.77 -15.58 -2.41
CA MET A 36 1.08 -15.84 -1.01
C MET A 36 2.29 -15.05 -0.50
N ASP A 37 3.33 -14.95 -1.32
CA ASP A 37 4.54 -14.15 -1.04
C ASP A 37 4.26 -12.65 -0.85
N HIS A 38 3.11 -12.14 -1.32
CA HIS A 38 2.74 -10.73 -1.18
C HIS A 38 2.10 -10.39 0.16
N MET A 39 1.57 -11.39 0.87
CA MET A 39 0.69 -11.12 2.02
C MET A 39 1.44 -10.50 3.20
N ASN A 40 2.75 -10.74 3.33
CA ASN A 40 3.59 -10.04 4.30
C ASN A 40 3.69 -8.55 3.98
N ALA A 41 3.94 -8.20 2.72
CA ALA A 41 3.98 -6.80 2.29
C ALA A 41 2.60 -6.14 2.44
N VAL A 42 1.52 -6.85 2.12
CA VAL A 42 0.14 -6.38 2.29
C VAL A 42 -0.20 -6.10 3.77
N ALA A 43 0.15 -7.01 4.67
CA ALA A 43 -0.03 -6.83 6.12
C ALA A 43 0.80 -5.65 6.65
N LEU A 44 2.06 -5.52 6.23
CA LEU A 44 2.91 -4.39 6.59
C LEU A 44 2.32 -3.06 6.09
N GLY A 45 1.82 -3.02 4.86
CA GLY A 45 1.20 -1.83 4.28
C GLY A 45 -0.06 -1.39 5.04
N ALA A 46 -0.88 -2.35 5.46
CA ALA A 46 -2.05 -2.07 6.28
C ALA A 46 -1.66 -1.60 7.70
N LYS A 47 -0.63 -2.19 8.33
CA LYS A 47 -0.07 -1.71 9.61
C LYS A 47 0.46 -0.28 9.50
N GLN A 48 1.16 0.03 8.41
CA GLN A 48 1.64 1.40 8.11
C GLN A 48 0.48 2.38 7.92
N ALA A 49 -0.56 2.00 7.18
CA ALA A 49 -1.78 2.79 7.00
C ALA A 49 -2.45 3.12 8.34
N LEU A 50 -2.62 2.13 9.21
CA LEU A 50 -3.20 2.32 10.53
C LEU A 50 -2.34 3.25 11.41
N GLY A 51 -1.03 3.01 11.46
CA GLY A 51 -0.10 3.86 12.23
C GLY A 51 -0.14 5.31 11.77
N GLU A 52 -0.24 5.54 10.46
CA GLU A 52 -0.35 6.88 9.89
C GLU A 52 -1.72 7.52 10.13
N CYS A 53 -2.81 6.75 10.09
CA CYS A 53 -4.15 7.25 10.44
C CYS A 53 -4.16 7.81 11.86
N LYS A 54 -3.69 7.00 12.82
CA LYS A 54 -3.58 7.40 14.23
C LYS A 54 -2.70 8.64 14.37
N HIS A 55 -1.60 8.72 13.62
CA HIS A 55 -0.75 9.90 13.64
C HIS A 55 -1.47 11.15 13.13
N GLN A 56 -2.19 11.08 12.01
CA GLN A 56 -2.88 12.25 11.44
C GLN A 56 -4.04 12.73 12.33
N PHE A 57 -4.67 11.81 13.06
CA PHE A 57 -5.86 12.08 13.85
C PHE A 57 -5.64 12.03 15.38
N TYR A 58 -4.38 12.04 15.84
CA TYR A 58 -4.04 11.85 17.27
C TYR A 58 -4.74 12.85 18.22
N ASN A 59 -4.98 14.08 17.76
CA ASN A 59 -5.63 15.15 18.52
C ASN A 59 -7.02 15.50 17.96
N ARG A 60 -7.74 14.50 17.45
CA ARG A 60 -9.11 14.63 16.93
C ARG A 60 -10.05 13.73 17.71
N ARG A 61 -11.36 14.07 17.72
CA ARG A 61 -12.40 13.28 18.39
C ARG A 61 -12.47 11.85 17.85
N TRP A 62 -12.31 11.71 16.53
CA TRP A 62 -12.06 10.42 15.88
C TRP A 62 -10.55 10.31 15.66
N ASN A 63 -9.92 9.35 16.33
CA ASN A 63 -8.46 9.17 16.40
C ASN A 63 -7.97 7.86 15.73
N CYS A 64 -8.79 7.27 14.85
CA CYS A 64 -8.55 5.98 14.21
C CYS A 64 -8.42 4.77 15.17
N SER A 65 -8.85 4.86 16.43
CA SER A 65 -8.81 3.76 17.41
C SER A 65 -9.78 2.61 17.10
N LEU A 66 -10.92 2.90 16.44
CA LEU A 66 -11.88 1.86 16.00
C LEU A 66 -11.29 0.86 14.99
N LEU A 67 -10.06 1.08 14.54
CA LEU A 67 -9.30 0.17 13.70
C LEU A 67 -8.40 -0.79 14.52
N GLU A 68 -8.43 -0.73 15.86
CA GLU A 68 -7.60 -1.55 16.76
C GLU A 68 -8.19 -2.91 17.12
N ASP A 69 -9.51 -3.12 17.04
CA ASP A 69 -10.08 -4.41 17.41
C ASP A 69 -9.64 -5.49 16.41
N ASP A 70 -8.69 -6.27 16.93
CA ASP A 70 -7.88 -7.32 16.37
C ASP A 70 -8.62 -8.24 15.37
N ALA A 71 -7.84 -8.73 14.40
CA ALA A 71 -8.16 -9.69 13.35
C ALA A 71 -8.51 -9.09 11.96
N ASN A 72 -9.06 -7.87 11.88
CA ASN A 72 -9.58 -7.33 10.61
C ASN A 72 -8.70 -6.25 9.97
N VAL A 73 -7.38 -6.47 9.90
CA VAL A 73 -6.45 -5.63 9.10
C VAL A 73 -6.95 -5.45 7.66
N PHE A 74 -7.71 -6.43 7.17
CA PHE A 74 -8.28 -6.44 5.83
C PHE A 74 -9.80 -6.28 5.79
N GLY A 75 -10.51 -6.21 6.92
CA GLY A 75 -12.00 -6.23 6.99
C GLY A 75 -12.68 -4.88 6.75
N PRO A 76 -14.01 -4.81 6.55
CA PRO A 76 -14.73 -3.55 6.39
C PRO A 76 -14.87 -2.88 7.75
N VAL A 77 -13.86 -2.13 8.16
CA VAL A 77 -13.77 -1.62 9.54
C VAL A 77 -14.73 -0.44 9.81
N ILE A 78 -15.29 0.19 8.77
CA ILE A 78 -16.20 1.34 8.94
C ILE A 78 -17.43 1.23 8.03
N THR A 79 -18.59 0.94 8.65
CA THR A 79 -19.88 0.81 7.96
C THR A 79 -20.57 2.15 7.70
N ILE A 80 -20.01 3.26 8.18
CA ILE A 80 -20.55 4.62 7.98
C ILE A 80 -19.86 5.26 6.77
N ALA A 81 -20.62 5.90 5.88
CA ALA A 81 -20.06 6.64 4.75
C ALA A 81 -19.70 8.06 5.20
N SER A 82 -18.51 8.22 5.78
CA SER A 82 -18.03 9.48 6.37
C SER A 82 -16.75 9.97 5.69
N ARG A 83 -16.31 11.20 6.00
CA ARG A 83 -15.03 11.74 5.51
C ARG A 83 -13.85 10.96 6.07
N GLU A 84 -13.97 10.52 7.31
CA GLU A 84 -13.00 9.70 8.04
C GLU A 84 -12.87 8.32 7.37
N THR A 85 -13.99 7.71 6.97
CA THR A 85 -14.01 6.48 6.18
C THR A 85 -13.32 6.66 4.83
N ALA A 86 -13.58 7.77 4.15
CA ALA A 86 -12.94 8.07 2.88
C ALA A 86 -11.41 8.14 3.01
N PHE A 87 -10.94 8.80 4.07
CA PHE A 87 -9.51 8.87 4.39
C PHE A 87 -8.93 7.49 4.72
N ALA A 88 -9.61 6.68 5.53
CA ALA A 88 -9.15 5.34 5.90
C ALA A 88 -9.02 4.42 4.67
N HIS A 89 -9.98 4.43 3.75
CA HIS A 89 -9.91 3.67 2.49
C HIS A 89 -8.73 4.11 1.61
N ALA A 90 -8.56 5.43 1.44
CA ALA A 90 -7.44 5.97 0.69
C ALA A 90 -6.10 5.57 1.31
N LEU A 91 -5.96 5.68 2.63
CA LEU A 91 -4.72 5.37 3.32
C LEU A 91 -4.41 3.87 3.33
N ALA A 92 -5.43 3.01 3.44
CA ALA A 92 -5.26 1.56 3.33
C ALA A 92 -4.75 1.15 1.94
N ALA A 93 -5.36 1.67 0.88
CA ALA A 93 -4.88 1.43 -0.48
C ALA A 93 -3.47 2.01 -0.70
N ALA A 94 -3.20 3.21 -0.20
CA ALA A 94 -1.87 3.81 -0.27
C ALA A 94 -0.81 2.98 0.46
N GLY A 95 -1.13 2.44 1.64
CA GLY A 95 -0.26 1.58 2.43
C GLY A 95 0.16 0.32 1.67
N VAL A 96 -0.80 -0.37 1.04
CA VAL A 96 -0.51 -1.56 0.24
C VAL A 96 0.32 -1.25 -1.00
N VAL A 97 0.05 -0.14 -1.72
CA VAL A 97 0.92 0.27 -2.85
C VAL A 97 2.33 0.52 -2.35
N HIS A 98 2.48 1.27 -1.25
CA HIS A 98 3.78 1.66 -0.71
C HIS A 98 4.63 0.44 -0.32
N SER A 99 4.05 -0.49 0.45
CA SER A 99 4.76 -1.66 0.93
C SER A 99 5.07 -2.65 -0.19
N VAL A 100 4.12 -2.94 -1.09
CA VAL A 100 4.33 -3.90 -2.21
C VAL A 100 5.35 -3.35 -3.20
N SER A 101 5.28 -2.07 -3.56
CA SER A 101 6.25 -1.45 -4.46
C SER A 101 7.68 -1.49 -3.90
N ARG A 102 7.84 -1.35 -2.59
CA ARG A 102 9.12 -1.47 -1.90
C ARG A 102 9.60 -2.91 -1.82
N ALA A 103 8.73 -3.85 -1.46
CA ALA A 103 9.05 -5.28 -1.44
C ALA A 103 9.52 -5.80 -2.81
N CYS A 104 8.96 -5.29 -3.91
CA CYS A 104 9.45 -5.57 -5.26
C CYS A 104 10.89 -5.09 -5.49
N ARG A 105 11.21 -3.87 -5.05
CA ARG A 105 12.57 -3.31 -5.18
C ARG A 105 13.57 -4.11 -4.35
N ASP A 106 13.17 -4.50 -3.16
CA ASP A 106 14.02 -5.23 -2.21
C ASP A 106 14.14 -6.72 -2.57
N GLY A 107 13.50 -7.19 -3.66
CA GLY A 107 13.60 -8.56 -4.16
C GLY A 107 12.86 -9.59 -3.31
N GLN A 108 11.90 -9.15 -2.48
CA GLN A 108 11.15 -10.02 -1.56
C GLN A 108 10.00 -10.78 -2.26
N LEU A 109 9.61 -10.34 -3.45
CA LEU A 109 8.46 -10.88 -4.18
C LEU A 109 8.95 -11.51 -5.50
N SER A 110 8.50 -12.73 -5.78
CA SER A 110 8.97 -13.51 -6.94
C SER A 110 8.45 -12.99 -8.28
N SER A 111 7.31 -12.32 -8.27
CA SER A 111 6.58 -11.87 -9.47
C SER A 111 6.99 -10.49 -9.98
N CYS A 112 7.82 -9.77 -9.25
CA CYS A 112 8.24 -8.41 -9.60
C CYS A 112 9.72 -8.17 -9.23
N GLY A 113 10.25 -7.06 -9.72
CA GLY A 113 11.59 -6.58 -9.38
C GLY A 113 11.62 -5.06 -9.36
N CYS A 114 12.80 -4.49 -9.61
CA CYS A 114 12.99 -3.04 -9.70
C CYS A 114 12.03 -2.37 -10.71
N SER A 115 11.76 -1.09 -10.48
CA SER A 115 11.00 -0.25 -11.39
C SER A 115 11.53 -0.30 -12.82
N ARG A 116 10.62 -0.47 -13.78
CA ARG A 116 10.90 -0.39 -15.23
C ARG A 116 10.50 0.96 -15.82
N MET A 117 10.21 1.95 -14.98
CA MET A 117 9.82 3.27 -15.46
C MET A 117 10.94 3.92 -16.27
N GLY A 118 10.54 4.49 -17.40
CA GLY A 118 11.45 5.22 -18.27
C GLY A 118 12.03 6.45 -17.59
N ARG A 119 13.17 6.90 -18.13
CA ARG A 119 13.84 8.12 -17.69
C ARG A 119 12.88 9.33 -17.75
N PRO A 120 12.73 10.09 -16.65
CA PRO A 120 11.95 11.33 -16.65
C PRO A 120 12.53 12.36 -17.63
N LYS A 121 11.67 13.07 -18.35
CA LYS A 121 12.08 14.04 -19.40
C LYS A 121 12.80 15.26 -18.82
N ASP A 122 12.45 15.63 -17.60
CA ASP A 122 13.00 16.73 -16.82
C ASP A 122 14.33 16.38 -16.13
N LEU A 123 14.75 15.10 -16.16
CA LEU A 123 16.03 14.69 -15.58
C LEU A 123 17.20 15.20 -16.42
N ARG A 124 18.10 15.93 -15.77
CA ARG A 124 19.38 16.43 -16.32
C ARG A 124 20.11 15.38 -17.15
N LYS A 125 20.36 15.67 -18.43
CA LYS A 125 20.89 14.72 -19.45
C LYS A 125 22.20 14.04 -19.02
N ASP A 126 23.03 14.73 -18.26
CA ASP A 126 24.31 14.27 -17.73
C ASP A 126 24.17 13.29 -16.54
N TRP A 127 23.00 13.21 -15.91
CA TRP A 127 22.74 12.27 -14.82
C TRP A 127 22.29 10.94 -15.37
N VAL A 128 22.80 9.82 -14.84
CA VAL A 128 22.44 8.48 -15.28
C VAL A 128 21.10 8.08 -14.68
N TRP A 129 20.18 7.58 -15.51
CA TRP A 129 18.96 6.93 -15.02
C TRP A 129 19.23 5.43 -14.89
N GLY A 130 19.15 4.91 -13.67
CA GLY A 130 19.52 3.53 -13.40
C GLY A 130 19.40 3.18 -11.92
N GLY A 131 20.03 2.09 -11.51
CA GLY A 131 19.84 1.53 -10.16
C GLY A 131 18.51 0.79 -10.02
N CYS A 132 18.12 0.49 -8.78
CA CYS A 132 16.90 -0.24 -8.47
C CYS A 132 15.90 0.67 -7.74
N GLY A 133 14.91 1.18 -8.48
CA GLY A 133 13.84 2.01 -7.93
C GLY A 133 12.61 1.22 -7.47
N ASP A 134 11.77 1.84 -6.63
CA ASP A 134 10.50 1.26 -6.17
C ASP A 134 9.54 1.01 -7.34
N ASN A 135 8.95 -0.19 -7.41
CA ASN A 135 8.11 -0.60 -8.55
C ASN A 135 6.65 -0.15 -8.36
N LEU A 136 6.40 1.13 -8.64
CA LEU A 136 5.09 1.77 -8.48
C LEU A 136 4.01 1.18 -9.38
N GLU A 137 4.36 0.80 -10.61
CA GLU A 137 3.41 0.23 -11.57
C GLU A 137 2.86 -1.11 -11.06
N TYR A 138 3.76 -1.98 -10.58
CA TYR A 138 3.36 -3.27 -10.02
C TYR A 138 2.52 -3.10 -8.76
N GLY A 139 3.01 -2.32 -7.78
CA GLY A 139 2.29 -2.09 -6.52
C GLY A 139 0.90 -1.48 -6.74
N TYR A 140 0.78 -0.56 -7.71
CA TYR A 140 -0.51 0.01 -8.12
C TYR A 140 -1.48 -1.06 -8.64
N LYS A 141 -1.07 -1.85 -9.63
CA LYS A 141 -1.92 -2.86 -10.27
C LYS A 141 -2.30 -3.97 -9.30
N PHE A 142 -1.34 -4.45 -8.52
CA PHE A 142 -1.59 -5.45 -7.48
C PHE A 142 -2.62 -4.94 -6.47
N THR A 143 -2.42 -3.73 -5.94
CA THR A 143 -3.34 -3.14 -4.96
C THR A 143 -4.73 -2.91 -5.53
N GLN A 144 -4.83 -2.44 -6.77
CA GLN A 144 -6.12 -2.29 -7.46
C GLN A 144 -6.85 -3.63 -7.56
N ASN A 145 -6.16 -4.70 -7.90
CA ASN A 145 -6.77 -6.02 -8.00
C ASN A 145 -7.14 -6.58 -6.62
N PHE A 146 -6.28 -6.40 -5.62
CA PHE A 146 -6.46 -6.98 -4.29
C PHE A 146 -7.43 -6.21 -3.38
N VAL A 147 -7.34 -4.89 -3.32
CA VAL A 147 -8.17 -4.07 -2.43
C VAL A 147 -9.56 -3.86 -3.02
N ASP A 148 -9.68 -3.64 -4.33
CA ASP A 148 -10.97 -3.34 -4.95
C ASP A 148 -11.85 -4.59 -5.18
N VAL A 149 -11.29 -5.81 -5.09
CA VAL A 149 -12.06 -7.04 -5.35
C VAL A 149 -13.25 -7.16 -4.40
N ARG A 150 -13.08 -6.80 -3.12
CA ARG A 150 -14.16 -6.80 -2.13
C ARG A 150 -15.37 -5.99 -2.59
N GLU A 151 -15.11 -4.78 -3.09
CA GLU A 151 -16.14 -3.85 -3.52
C GLU A 151 -16.81 -4.33 -4.82
N LYS A 152 -16.12 -5.15 -5.62
CA LYS A 152 -16.58 -5.69 -6.91
C LYS A 152 -17.28 -7.05 -6.80
N GLU A 153 -17.06 -7.80 -5.73
CA GLU A 153 -17.64 -9.15 -5.53
C GLU A 153 -19.17 -9.11 -5.39
N ARG A 154 -19.74 -8.01 -4.89
CA ARG A 154 -21.18 -7.83 -4.73
C ARG A 154 -21.71 -6.84 -5.76
N LYS A 155 -22.70 -7.24 -6.54
CA LYS A 155 -23.41 -6.36 -7.46
C LYS A 155 -24.65 -5.80 -6.78
N PHE A 156 -24.82 -4.48 -6.84
CA PHE A 156 -25.98 -3.77 -6.31
C PHE A 156 -26.81 -3.17 -7.43
N LYS A 157 -28.12 -3.04 -7.21
CA LYS A 157 -29.02 -2.39 -8.17
C LYS A 157 -28.63 -0.93 -8.37
N ARG A 158 -28.73 -0.46 -9.62
CA ARG A 158 -28.38 0.93 -9.97
C ARG A 158 -29.23 1.94 -9.17
N GLY A 159 -28.58 2.97 -8.63
CA GLY A 159 -29.23 4.05 -7.86
C GLY A 159 -29.46 3.73 -6.38
N THR A 160 -29.04 2.56 -5.90
CA THR A 160 -29.14 2.21 -4.48
C THR A 160 -28.05 2.88 -3.64
N ARG A 161 -28.31 3.07 -2.35
CA ARG A 161 -27.35 3.64 -1.39
C ARG A 161 -26.10 2.76 -1.29
N GLU A 162 -26.28 1.45 -1.37
CA GLU A 162 -25.22 0.44 -1.35
C GLU A 162 -24.31 0.57 -2.56
N GLN A 163 -24.88 0.77 -3.77
CA GLN A 163 -24.08 1.04 -4.96
C GLN A 163 -23.27 2.34 -4.80
N GLY A 164 -23.89 3.40 -4.28
CA GLY A 164 -23.20 4.67 -4.02
C GLY A 164 -22.00 4.51 -3.09
N ARG A 165 -22.15 3.68 -2.04
CA ARG A 165 -21.06 3.35 -1.12
C ARG A 165 -19.92 2.59 -1.79
N VAL A 166 -20.23 1.55 -2.57
CA VAL A 166 -19.21 0.79 -3.31
C VAL A 166 -18.41 1.70 -4.23
N LEU A 167 -19.10 2.57 -4.98
CA LEU A 167 -18.44 3.52 -5.88
C LEU A 167 -17.59 4.54 -5.12
N MET A 168 -18.06 5.02 -3.97
CA MET A 168 -17.29 5.90 -3.09
C MET A 168 -16.03 5.20 -2.59
N ASN A 169 -16.12 3.94 -2.12
CA ASN A 169 -14.97 3.18 -1.64
C ASN A 169 -13.93 2.96 -2.76
N LEU A 170 -14.37 2.57 -3.95
CA LEU A 170 -13.50 2.42 -5.13
C LEU A 170 -12.80 3.74 -5.49
N HIS A 171 -13.52 4.86 -5.44
CA HIS A 171 -12.95 6.19 -5.67
C HIS A 171 -11.89 6.55 -4.63
N ASN A 172 -12.17 6.29 -3.35
CA ASN A 172 -11.23 6.59 -2.26
C ASN A 172 -9.96 5.72 -2.35
N ASN A 173 -10.11 4.42 -2.65
CA ASN A 173 -8.98 3.53 -2.88
C ASN A 173 -8.09 4.06 -4.03
N GLU A 174 -8.71 4.48 -5.13
CA GLU A 174 -8.01 5.07 -6.28
C GLU A 174 -7.27 6.36 -5.90
N ALA A 175 -7.91 7.24 -5.12
CA ALA A 175 -7.28 8.46 -4.62
C ALA A 175 -6.02 8.15 -3.79
N GLY A 176 -6.09 7.13 -2.93
CA GLY A 176 -4.95 6.62 -2.17
C GLY A 176 -3.79 6.13 -3.05
N ARG A 177 -4.09 5.27 -4.02
CA ARG A 177 -3.07 4.76 -4.97
C ARG A 177 -2.40 5.89 -5.75
N ARG A 178 -3.17 6.86 -6.23
CA ARG A 178 -2.64 8.03 -6.95
C ARG A 178 -1.81 8.95 -6.06
N ALA A 179 -2.16 9.10 -4.79
CA ALA A 179 -1.39 9.91 -3.84
C ALA A 179 0.05 9.39 -3.71
N VAL A 180 0.24 8.06 -3.64
CA VAL A 180 1.57 7.42 -3.59
C VAL A 180 2.39 7.75 -4.83
N ILE A 181 1.80 7.58 -6.03
CA ILE A 181 2.48 7.90 -7.30
C ILE A 181 2.83 9.38 -7.36
N LYS A 182 1.87 10.26 -7.05
CA LYS A 182 2.05 11.72 -7.12
C LYS A 182 3.14 12.23 -6.17
N LYS A 183 3.29 11.62 -5.00
CA LYS A 183 4.30 12.00 -3.99
C LYS A 183 5.66 11.35 -4.25
N SER A 184 5.74 10.32 -5.08
CA SER A 184 7.02 9.68 -5.43
C SER A 184 7.94 10.66 -6.17
N ARG A 185 9.26 10.46 -6.04
CA ARG A 185 10.27 11.40 -6.54
C ARG A 185 11.45 10.68 -7.16
N VAL A 186 12.14 11.40 -8.04
CA VAL A 186 13.48 11.01 -8.48
C VAL A 186 14.44 11.24 -7.32
N THR A 187 15.15 10.19 -6.91
CA THR A 187 16.22 10.28 -5.92
C THR A 187 17.53 9.91 -6.58
N CYS A 188 18.60 10.61 -6.21
CA CYS A 188 19.91 10.47 -6.83
C CYS A 188 20.99 10.20 -5.79
N LYS A 189 22.04 9.50 -6.20
CA LYS A 189 23.26 9.28 -5.42
C LYS A 189 24.47 9.75 -6.19
N CYS A 190 25.38 10.40 -5.48
CA CYS A 190 26.67 10.82 -5.99
C CYS A 190 27.70 9.69 -5.89
N HIS A 191 28.45 9.52 -6.96
CA HIS A 191 29.56 8.60 -7.10
C HIS A 191 30.79 9.42 -7.50
N GLY A 192 31.82 9.40 -6.66
CA GLY A 192 33.05 10.13 -6.90
C GLY A 192 33.99 10.00 -5.70
N VAL A 193 35.28 10.27 -5.95
CA VAL A 193 36.30 10.25 -4.89
C VAL A 193 35.91 11.24 -3.80
N SER A 194 36.03 10.82 -2.54
CA SER A 194 35.69 11.62 -1.36
C SER A 194 34.25 12.16 -1.34
N GLY A 195 33.29 11.46 -1.96
CA GLY A 195 31.88 11.86 -1.97
C GLY A 195 31.52 12.94 -2.99
N SER A 196 32.43 13.24 -3.93
CA SER A 196 32.13 14.13 -5.05
C SER A 196 31.02 13.57 -5.96
N CYS A 197 30.32 14.47 -6.66
CA CYS A 197 29.24 14.13 -7.58
C CYS A 197 29.70 14.12 -9.04
N SER A 198 30.90 13.57 -9.32
CA SER A 198 31.43 13.43 -10.69
C SER A 198 30.55 12.51 -11.57
N LEU A 199 29.89 11.54 -10.95
CA LEU A 199 28.87 10.70 -11.57
C LEU A 199 27.65 10.70 -10.65
N ILE A 200 26.46 10.90 -11.22
CA ILE A 200 25.20 10.90 -10.47
C ILE A 200 24.29 9.84 -11.10
N THR A 201 23.81 8.92 -10.27
CA THR A 201 22.83 7.91 -10.68
C THR A 201 21.51 8.18 -9.96
N CYS A 202 20.41 8.19 -10.70
CA CYS A 202 19.08 8.46 -10.18
C CYS A 202 18.09 7.35 -10.51
N TRP A 203 17.13 7.14 -9.61
CA TRP A 203 16.04 6.17 -9.73
C TRP A 203 14.73 6.74 -9.19
N GLN A 204 13.62 6.07 -9.50
CA GLN A 204 12.34 6.35 -8.86
C GLN A 204 12.32 5.84 -7.42
N GLN A 205 11.94 6.70 -6.49
CA GLN A 205 11.82 6.36 -5.07
C GLN A 205 10.47 6.81 -4.52
N LEU A 206 9.84 5.97 -3.71
CA LEU A 206 8.69 6.31 -2.89
C LEU A 206 9.05 7.41 -1.89
N ALA A 207 8.13 8.36 -1.69
CA ALA A 207 8.18 9.26 -0.54
C ALA A 207 8.07 8.46 0.77
N THR A 208 8.40 9.12 1.89
CA THR A 208 8.08 8.56 3.20
C THR A 208 6.56 8.40 3.33
N PHE A 209 6.10 7.37 4.04
CA PHE A 209 4.66 7.16 4.18
C PHE A 209 3.96 8.32 4.92
N ARG A 210 4.69 9.00 5.82
CA ARG A 210 4.27 10.26 6.46
C ARG A 210 3.99 11.38 5.47
N GLU A 211 4.78 11.51 4.39
CA GLU A 211 4.51 12.51 3.34
C GLU A 211 3.30 12.14 2.48
N VAL A 212 2.96 10.86 2.37
CA VAL A 212 1.75 10.39 1.68
C VAL A 212 0.50 10.65 2.52
N GLY A 213 0.59 10.46 3.84
CA GLY A 213 -0.52 10.71 4.78
C GLY A 213 -0.89 12.18 5.01
N LYS A 214 0.01 13.12 4.63
CA LYS A 214 -0.20 14.58 4.65
C LYS A 214 -0.84 15.09 3.35
#